data_AF-U9TL50-F1
#
_entry.id   AF-U9TL50-F1
#
_cell.length_a   1.000
_cell.length_b   1.000
_cell.length_c   1.000
_cell.angle_alpha   90.00
_cell.angle_beta   90.00
_cell.angle_gamma   90.00
#
_symmetry.space_group_name_H-M   'P 1'
#
loop_
_entity.id
_entity.type
_entity.pdbx_description
1 polymer ?
#
loop_
_entity_poly.entity_id
_entity_poly.type
_entity_poly.pdbx_seq_one_letter_code
_entity_poly.pdbx_strand_id
1 'polypeptide(L)'
;MEFTYVQSQIYLFEFEPAVIEDIRVVVGIDFGTTFSGFSYAYAKPDKAKIEIVVNDDWPGIKGFKKINTVLQYDEDYSSVTAWGAKALAGEPPKRNKKNKDLPKPVELFKFHLGRVPDSKKPKLPDNITPERAITDYLREMEFTEDTKTIMRRCLYDAGLTKSLGTLNLQFTTEPEAAAIHCMNVMKEHRLTTGATYLVVDCGGGTVDLTVRKLLSTDRIGETTERSGDFCGGTYVDDEFLKYLGNVVGKSAMNMLKEKNYGQINYMMQQFCSQVKIPFTGEKSDFETIEWDIDRKCPALKKYVTGSERDQLSEDDWVIDLNFRTVKSFFDPVINKILGLIEQQLEKCSNCSVMFLVGGFSESRYLQNRIKQKFGHNISIAVPPHPLAAIVSGACEYGLDMDTVTTRVLKWTYGVRISSEWVSVI
;
A
#
# COMPACT_ATOMS: atom_id res chain seq x y z
N MET A 1 41.22 0.79 2.13
CA MET A 1 39.76 0.82 1.92
C MET A 1 39.35 -0.57 1.49
N GLU A 2 38.85 -1.36 2.43
CA GLU A 2 38.20 -2.64 2.12
C GLU A 2 36.82 -2.35 1.56
N PHE A 3 36.56 -2.82 0.34
CA PHE A 3 35.24 -2.77 -0.27
C PHE A 3 34.63 -4.17 -0.18
N THR A 4 33.54 -4.27 0.57
CA THR A 4 32.69 -5.47 0.65
C THR A 4 32.05 -5.72 -0.72
N TYR A 5 32.42 -6.83 -1.35
CA TYR A 5 31.79 -7.34 -2.56
C TYR A 5 30.40 -7.89 -2.19
N VAL A 6 29.32 -7.26 -2.65
CA VAL A 6 27.99 -7.88 -2.61
C VAL A 6 27.87 -8.74 -3.86
N GLN A 7 28.01 -10.04 -3.71
CA GLN A 7 27.83 -11.01 -4.78
C GLN A 7 26.32 -11.11 -5.10
N SER A 8 25.84 -10.42 -6.13
CA SER A 8 24.46 -10.64 -6.61
C SER A 8 24.40 -11.95 -7.38
N GLN A 9 23.71 -12.96 -6.85
CA GLN A 9 23.38 -14.18 -7.61
C GLN A 9 22.51 -13.79 -8.81
N ILE A 10 23.04 -13.99 -10.02
CA ILE A 10 22.27 -13.88 -11.26
C ILE A 10 21.54 -15.21 -11.45
N TYR A 11 20.24 -15.23 -11.21
CA TYR A 11 19.39 -16.38 -11.51
C TYR A 11 19.08 -16.40 -13.00
N LEU A 12 19.67 -17.36 -13.74
CA LEU A 12 19.32 -17.64 -15.12
C LEU A 12 18.16 -18.65 -15.16
N PHE A 13 17.03 -18.25 -15.73
CA PHE A 13 15.90 -19.13 -16.02
C PHE A 13 15.84 -19.38 -17.52
N GLU A 14 15.63 -20.63 -17.94
CA GLU A 14 15.27 -20.92 -19.32
C GLU A 14 13.84 -20.41 -19.57
N PHE A 15 13.69 -19.49 -20.51
CA PHE A 15 12.39 -19.00 -20.95
C PHE A 15 11.76 -20.01 -21.91
N GLU A 16 10.46 -20.26 -21.74
CA GLU A 16 9.69 -21.04 -22.72
C GLU A 16 9.64 -20.28 -24.07
N PRO A 17 9.64 -20.98 -25.21
CA PRO A 17 9.46 -20.34 -26.51
C PRO A 17 8.14 -19.56 -26.55
N ALA A 18 8.13 -18.44 -27.27
CA ALA A 18 7.03 -17.48 -27.35
C ALA A 18 5.78 -18.05 -28.03
N VAL A 19 5.10 -18.98 -27.36
CA VAL A 19 3.74 -19.40 -27.70
C VAL A 19 2.87 -18.88 -26.57
N ILE A 20 2.31 -17.69 -26.76
CA ILE A 20 1.22 -17.23 -25.90
C ILE A 20 0.07 -18.21 -26.17
N GLU A 21 -0.24 -19.06 -25.19
CA GLU A 21 -1.40 -19.96 -25.23
C GLU A 21 -2.68 -19.15 -25.48
N ASP A 22 -3.78 -19.79 -25.89
CA ASP A 22 -5.10 -19.15 -26.01
C ASP A 22 -5.55 -18.61 -24.63
N ILE A 23 -5.21 -17.36 -24.33
CA ILE A 23 -5.51 -16.69 -23.05
C ILE A 23 -7.02 -16.50 -22.99
N ARG A 24 -7.68 -17.20 -22.04
CA ARG A 24 -9.13 -17.08 -21.81
C ARG A 24 -9.48 -16.09 -20.72
N VAL A 25 -8.57 -15.88 -19.76
CA VAL A 25 -8.77 -15.01 -18.60
C VAL A 25 -7.48 -14.26 -18.33
N VAL A 26 -7.61 -12.94 -18.12
CA VAL A 26 -6.53 -12.08 -17.60
C VAL A 26 -6.85 -11.77 -16.15
N VAL A 27 -5.89 -11.98 -15.25
CA VAL A 27 -6.01 -11.66 -13.83
C VAL A 27 -5.00 -10.55 -13.50
N GLY A 28 -5.49 -9.46 -12.93
CA GLY A 28 -4.66 -8.39 -12.37
C GLY A 28 -4.55 -8.57 -10.86
N ILE A 29 -3.34 -8.54 -10.32
CA ILE A 29 -3.10 -8.67 -8.87
C ILE A 29 -2.42 -7.41 -8.39
N ASP A 30 -2.94 -6.85 -7.30
CA ASP A 30 -2.33 -5.76 -6.56
C ASP A 30 -1.94 -6.27 -5.18
N PHE A 31 -0.65 -6.51 -4.99
CA PHE A 31 -0.06 -6.87 -3.71
C PHE A 31 0.36 -5.60 -2.96
N GLY A 32 -0.54 -5.01 -2.18
CA GLY A 32 -0.30 -3.75 -1.48
C GLY A 32 0.27 -3.93 -0.06
N THR A 33 0.79 -2.85 0.52
CA THR A 33 1.44 -2.87 1.85
C THR A 33 0.46 -3.18 2.98
N THR A 34 -0.74 -2.62 2.90
CA THR A 34 -1.79 -2.73 3.93
C THR A 34 -2.98 -3.57 3.46
N PHE A 35 -3.31 -3.47 2.17
CA PHE A 35 -4.39 -4.19 1.54
C PHE A 35 -3.95 -4.70 0.19
N SER A 36 -4.38 -5.89 -0.18
CA SER A 36 -4.16 -6.52 -1.48
C SER A 36 -5.50 -6.86 -2.15
N GLY A 37 -5.51 -7.03 -3.47
CA GLY A 37 -6.71 -7.41 -4.21
C GLY A 37 -6.38 -8.06 -5.54
N PHE A 38 -7.37 -8.70 -6.14
CA PHE A 38 -7.28 -9.16 -7.53
C PHE A 38 -8.52 -8.72 -8.33
N SER A 39 -8.33 -8.60 -9.63
CA SER A 39 -9.38 -8.37 -10.62
C SER A 39 -9.19 -9.35 -11.77
N TYR A 40 -10.23 -9.61 -12.53
CA TYR A 40 -10.14 -10.47 -13.68
C TYR A 40 -11.07 -10.02 -14.81
N ALA A 41 -10.72 -10.45 -16.01
CA ALA A 41 -11.51 -10.25 -17.21
C ALA A 41 -11.42 -11.49 -18.11
N TYR A 42 -12.54 -11.85 -18.73
CA TYR A 42 -12.56 -12.87 -19.77
C TYR A 42 -12.07 -12.25 -21.08
N ALA A 43 -10.99 -12.81 -21.62
CA ALA A 43 -10.47 -12.40 -22.91
C ALA A 43 -11.48 -12.82 -23.99
N LYS A 44 -12.05 -11.83 -24.70
CA LYS A 44 -12.98 -12.08 -25.80
C LYS A 44 -12.28 -11.88 -27.15
N PRO A 45 -12.47 -12.79 -28.12
CA PRO A 45 -11.88 -12.66 -29.46
C PRO A 45 -12.31 -11.40 -30.22
N ASP A 46 -13.48 -10.86 -29.91
CA ASP A 46 -14.14 -9.79 -30.68
C ASP A 46 -13.84 -8.35 -30.19
N LYS A 47 -13.02 -8.20 -29.13
CA LYS A 47 -12.75 -6.91 -28.46
C LYS A 47 -14.03 -6.13 -28.07
N ALA A 48 -15.18 -6.80 -27.92
CA ALA A 48 -16.36 -6.19 -27.34
C ALA A 48 -16.05 -5.71 -25.92
N LYS A 49 -16.82 -4.75 -25.39
CA LYS A 49 -16.58 -4.12 -24.08
C LYS A 49 -16.23 -5.17 -23.03
N ILE A 50 -14.96 -5.22 -22.65
CA ILE A 50 -14.43 -6.18 -21.68
C ILE A 50 -14.79 -5.63 -20.31
N GLU A 51 -15.55 -6.42 -19.55
CA GLU A 51 -15.91 -6.07 -18.19
C GLU A 51 -14.82 -6.58 -17.25
N ILE A 52 -14.29 -5.66 -16.44
CA ILE A 52 -13.30 -5.98 -15.41
C ILE A 52 -14.04 -6.16 -14.10
N VAL A 53 -13.92 -7.35 -13.54
CA VAL A 53 -14.51 -7.69 -12.25
C VAL A 53 -13.42 -7.58 -11.19
N VAL A 54 -13.59 -6.65 -10.26
CA VAL A 54 -12.74 -6.53 -9.07
C VAL A 54 -13.34 -7.37 -7.95
N ASN A 55 -12.56 -8.31 -7.41
CA ASN A 55 -13.04 -9.21 -6.36
C ASN A 55 -13.49 -8.43 -5.13
N ASP A 56 -14.62 -8.83 -4.57
CA ASP A 56 -15.13 -8.32 -3.29
C ASP A 56 -15.69 -9.38 -2.36
N ASP A 57 -15.58 -10.67 -2.72
CA ASP A 57 -15.89 -11.78 -1.85
C ASP A 57 -14.59 -12.33 -1.26
N TRP A 58 -14.34 -12.04 0.01
CA TRP A 58 -13.15 -12.48 0.73
C TRP A 58 -13.54 -13.37 1.92
N PRO A 59 -12.68 -14.29 2.35
CA PRO A 59 -12.95 -15.10 3.52
C PRO A 59 -13.19 -14.25 4.77
N GLY A 60 -14.44 -14.21 5.25
CA GLY A 60 -14.84 -13.49 6.47
C GLY A 60 -15.28 -12.03 6.25
N ILE A 61 -15.20 -11.49 5.04
CA ILE A 61 -15.64 -10.13 4.73
C ILE A 61 -16.14 -10.03 3.28
N LYS A 62 -17.31 -9.43 3.07
CA LYS A 62 -17.93 -9.28 1.73
C LYS A 62 -18.16 -7.82 1.38
N GLY A 63 -18.07 -7.49 0.09
CA GLY A 63 -18.31 -6.15 -0.46
C GLY A 63 -17.09 -5.22 -0.42
N PHE A 64 -15.93 -5.70 0.06
CA PHE A 64 -14.70 -4.92 0.12
C PHE A 64 -13.80 -5.27 -1.06
N LYS A 65 -13.38 -4.28 -1.84
CA LYS A 65 -12.57 -4.48 -3.07
C LYS A 65 -11.14 -4.99 -2.82
N LYS A 66 -10.70 -4.97 -1.57
CA LYS A 66 -9.39 -5.46 -1.14
C LYS A 66 -9.47 -6.07 0.26
N ILE A 67 -8.50 -6.92 0.58
CA ILE A 67 -8.35 -7.62 1.86
C ILE A 67 -7.02 -7.23 2.53
N ASN A 68 -6.96 -7.28 3.86
CA ASN A 68 -5.76 -6.91 4.62
C ASN A 68 -4.54 -7.76 4.26
N THR A 69 -3.39 -7.12 4.06
CA THR A 69 -2.09 -7.78 3.86
C THR A 69 -1.50 -8.26 5.18
N VAL A 70 -2.14 -9.27 5.78
CA VAL A 70 -1.86 -9.73 7.14
C VAL A 70 -1.95 -11.25 7.23
N LEU A 71 -1.02 -11.84 8.00
CA LEU A 71 -0.97 -13.25 8.35
C LEU A 71 -1.05 -13.46 9.86
N GLN A 72 -1.59 -14.60 10.25
CA GLN A 72 -1.49 -15.13 11.60
C GLN A 72 -0.96 -16.56 11.52
N TYR A 73 0.09 -16.84 12.29
CA TYR A 73 0.67 -18.17 12.41
C TYR A 73 0.22 -18.87 13.70
N ASP A 74 0.45 -20.18 13.78
CA ASP A 74 0.44 -20.92 15.05
C ASP A 74 1.59 -20.48 15.98
N GLU A 75 1.58 -20.98 17.22
CA GLU A 75 2.53 -20.56 18.27
C GLU A 75 4.00 -20.80 17.88
N ASP A 76 4.27 -21.85 17.09
CA ASP A 76 5.61 -22.23 16.63
C ASP A 76 6.02 -21.60 15.30
N TYR A 77 5.15 -20.78 14.69
CA TYR A 77 5.34 -20.22 13.35
C TYR A 77 5.60 -21.30 12.29
N SER A 78 4.95 -22.46 12.42
CA SER A 78 5.04 -23.59 11.49
C SER A 78 4.06 -23.41 10.33
N SER A 79 2.84 -22.95 10.62
CA SER A 79 1.73 -22.94 9.67
C SER A 79 0.88 -21.67 9.83
N VAL A 80 0.34 -21.18 8.71
CA VAL A 80 -0.65 -20.11 8.74
C VAL A 80 -1.96 -20.65 9.30
N THR A 81 -2.52 -19.95 10.29
CA THR A 81 -3.81 -20.28 10.92
C THR A 81 -4.93 -19.37 10.45
N ALA A 82 -4.61 -18.15 10.04
CA ALA A 82 -5.53 -17.21 9.42
C ALA A 82 -4.78 -16.19 8.55
N TRP A 83 -5.50 -15.57 7.62
CA TRP A 83 -5.00 -14.48 6.78
C TRP A 83 -6.08 -13.43 6.56
N GLY A 84 -5.71 -12.27 6.03
CA GLY A 84 -6.66 -11.22 5.71
C GLY A 84 -7.37 -10.67 6.95
N ALA A 85 -8.65 -10.36 6.82
CA ALA A 85 -9.47 -9.84 7.92
C ALA A 85 -9.54 -10.81 9.12
N LYS A 86 -9.44 -12.13 8.89
CA LYS A 86 -9.47 -13.14 9.96
C LYS A 86 -8.18 -13.20 10.78
N ALA A 87 -7.07 -12.69 10.25
CA ALA A 87 -5.79 -12.60 10.96
C ALA A 87 -5.67 -11.36 11.85
N LEU A 88 -6.62 -10.41 11.74
CA LEU A 88 -6.67 -9.25 12.60
C LEU A 88 -7.07 -9.63 14.03
N ALA A 89 -6.53 -8.91 15.01
CA ALA A 89 -6.85 -9.17 16.40
C ALA A 89 -8.32 -8.86 16.71
N GLY A 90 -8.99 -9.79 17.41
CA GLY A 90 -10.38 -9.61 17.87
C GLY A 90 -10.49 -8.73 19.11
N GLU A 91 -11.73 -8.55 19.58
CA GLU A 91 -12.02 -7.75 20.79
C GLU A 91 -11.31 -8.35 22.03
N PRO A 92 -10.58 -7.54 22.81
CA PRO A 92 -9.94 -7.99 24.04
C PRO A 92 -10.96 -8.59 25.02
N PRO A 93 -10.66 -9.71 25.69
CA PRO A 93 -11.55 -10.29 26.67
C PRO A 93 -11.75 -9.32 27.86
N LYS A 94 -13.00 -9.18 28.32
CA LYS A 94 -13.32 -8.45 29.55
C LYS A 94 -12.58 -9.09 30.74
N ARG A 95 -12.10 -8.25 31.68
CA ARG A 95 -11.42 -8.61 32.93
C ARG A 95 -12.01 -9.93 33.50
N ASN A 96 -11.19 -10.99 33.53
CA ASN A 96 -11.36 -12.30 34.22
C ASN A 96 -11.43 -13.59 33.38
N LYS A 97 -11.43 -13.56 32.05
CA LYS A 97 -11.16 -14.80 31.26
C LYS A 97 -9.70 -14.83 30.86
N LYS A 98 -8.91 -15.62 31.60
CA LYS A 98 -7.50 -16.04 31.40
C LYS A 98 -6.69 -15.16 30.44
N ASN A 99 -5.64 -14.51 30.95
CA ASN A 99 -4.53 -13.85 30.23
C ASN A 99 -3.99 -14.68 29.04
N LYS A 100 -4.75 -14.80 27.95
CA LYS A 100 -4.23 -15.22 26.66
C LYS A 100 -4.04 -13.93 25.89
N ASP A 101 -2.78 -13.60 25.63
CA ASP A 101 -2.45 -12.48 24.77
C ASP A 101 -3.16 -12.69 23.43
N LEU A 102 -3.68 -11.60 22.85
CA LEU A 102 -4.25 -11.66 21.52
C LEU A 102 -3.15 -12.07 20.54
N PRO A 103 -3.46 -12.91 19.53
CA PRO A 103 -2.48 -13.32 18.54
C PRO A 103 -1.79 -12.10 17.93
N LYS A 104 -0.47 -12.22 17.68
CA LYS A 104 0.30 -11.17 17.05
C LYS A 104 0.25 -11.36 15.53
N PRO A 105 -0.49 -10.51 14.79
CA PRO A 105 -0.44 -10.56 13.33
C PRO A 105 0.96 -10.23 12.80
N VAL A 106 1.29 -10.83 11.67
CA VAL A 106 2.45 -10.49 10.84
C VAL A 106 1.94 -9.60 9.71
N GLU A 107 2.31 -8.32 9.76
CA GLU A 107 1.80 -7.26 8.90
C GLU A 107 2.94 -6.39 8.35
N LEU A 108 2.65 -5.59 7.32
CA LEU A 108 3.59 -4.65 6.68
C LEU A 108 4.87 -5.30 6.13
N PHE A 109 4.88 -6.64 5.98
CA PHE A 109 6.06 -7.39 5.54
C PHE A 109 6.48 -7.04 4.10
N LYS A 110 5.59 -6.41 3.30
CA LYS A 110 5.94 -5.79 2.01
C LYS A 110 7.04 -4.73 2.14
N PHE A 111 7.24 -4.08 3.28
CA PHE A 111 8.36 -3.14 3.45
C PHE A 111 9.74 -3.81 3.46
N HIS A 112 9.82 -5.12 3.61
CA HIS A 112 11.07 -5.85 3.40
C HIS A 112 11.44 -5.98 1.92
N LEU A 113 10.55 -5.55 1.02
CA LEU A 113 10.72 -5.57 -0.42
C LEU A 113 11.30 -4.26 -0.93
N GLY A 114 12.30 -4.36 -1.79
CA GLY A 114 13.00 -3.20 -2.35
C GLY A 114 13.90 -2.46 -1.35
N ARG A 115 14.25 -1.21 -1.70
CA ARG A 115 15.23 -0.39 -0.96
C ARG A 115 14.55 0.48 0.10
N VAL A 116 13.89 -0.14 1.06
CA VAL A 116 13.29 0.54 2.22
C VAL A 116 14.34 0.67 3.35
N PRO A 117 14.45 1.83 4.03
CA PRO A 117 15.34 1.96 5.19
C PRO A 117 14.98 0.97 6.31
N ASP A 118 15.96 0.37 6.97
CA ASP A 118 15.72 -0.64 8.02
C ASP A 118 14.90 -0.10 9.19
N SER A 119 14.99 1.20 9.48
CA SER A 119 14.18 1.88 10.50
C SER A 119 12.68 1.91 10.19
N LYS A 120 12.28 1.61 8.96
CA LYS A 120 10.89 1.55 8.49
C LYS A 120 10.35 0.13 8.33
N LYS A 121 11.22 -0.88 8.39
CA LYS A 121 10.83 -2.29 8.23
C LYS A 121 10.22 -2.82 9.54
N PRO A 122 9.10 -3.57 9.49
CA PRO A 122 8.56 -4.20 10.68
C PRO A 122 9.49 -5.32 11.15
N LYS A 123 9.59 -5.52 12.46
CA LYS A 123 10.28 -6.70 13.01
C LYS A 123 9.39 -7.93 12.80
N LEU A 124 9.90 -8.90 12.04
CA LEU A 124 9.26 -10.21 11.87
C LEU A 124 9.66 -11.16 13.02
N PRO A 125 8.84 -12.18 13.32
CA PRO A 125 9.25 -13.28 14.20
C PRO A 125 10.54 -13.97 13.72
N ASP A 126 11.36 -14.47 14.65
CA ASP A 126 12.71 -14.98 14.34
C ASP A 126 12.72 -16.11 13.27
N ASN A 127 11.66 -16.91 13.19
CA ASN A 127 11.52 -18.02 12.23
C ASN A 127 10.76 -17.66 10.94
N ILE A 128 10.39 -16.38 10.76
CA ILE A 128 9.65 -15.89 9.61
C ILE A 128 10.53 -14.90 8.83
N THR A 129 11.05 -15.35 7.69
CA THR A 129 11.71 -14.45 6.74
C THR A 129 10.67 -13.65 5.93
N PRO A 130 11.06 -12.51 5.36
CA PRO A 130 10.20 -11.77 4.44
C PRO A 130 9.66 -12.62 3.29
N GLU A 131 10.53 -13.43 2.66
CA GLU A 131 10.17 -14.30 1.53
C GLU A 131 9.12 -15.33 1.96
N ARG A 132 9.28 -15.92 3.14
CA ARG A 132 8.30 -16.86 3.69
C ARG A 132 6.96 -16.18 3.98
N ALA A 133 6.97 -15.02 4.64
CA ALA A 133 5.75 -14.28 4.95
C ALA A 133 4.96 -13.92 3.69
N ILE A 134 5.66 -13.55 2.61
CA ILE A 134 4.99 -13.21 1.36
C ILE A 134 4.48 -14.48 0.69
N THR A 135 5.31 -15.53 0.59
CA THR A 135 4.93 -16.85 0.05
C THR A 135 3.64 -17.35 0.70
N ASP A 136 3.60 -17.33 2.03
CA ASP A 136 2.49 -17.83 2.81
C ASP A 136 1.25 -16.94 2.66
N TYR A 137 1.39 -15.60 2.72
CA TYR A 137 0.24 -14.67 2.63
C TYR A 137 -0.56 -14.85 1.37
N LEU A 138 0.15 -15.24 0.33
CA LEU A 138 -0.41 -15.19 -0.97
C LEU A 138 -0.57 -16.59 -1.54
N ARG A 139 0.06 -17.65 -1.03
CA ARG A 139 -0.55 -18.99 -1.12
C ARG A 139 -1.99 -18.97 -0.64
N GLU A 140 -2.27 -18.24 0.46
CA GLU A 140 -3.63 -18.05 0.97
C GLU A 140 -4.52 -17.17 0.08
N MET A 141 -3.95 -16.16 -0.60
CA MET A 141 -4.63 -15.44 -1.70
C MET A 141 -4.66 -16.23 -3.01
N GLU A 142 -4.10 -17.44 -3.03
CA GLU A 142 -3.79 -18.22 -4.23
C GLU A 142 -2.76 -17.61 -5.22
N PHE A 143 -1.82 -16.68 -4.90
CA PHE A 143 -0.71 -16.14 -5.76
C PHE A 143 0.49 -15.36 -5.16
N THR A 144 1.83 -15.69 -5.22
CA THR A 144 2.87 -14.72 -4.69
C THR A 144 4.41 -14.59 -5.04
N GLU A 145 5.25 -13.80 -4.30
CA GLU A 145 6.09 -12.61 -4.62
C GLU A 145 7.39 -12.41 -3.74
N ASP A 146 8.63 -12.06 -4.19
CA ASP A 146 9.20 -10.69 -4.47
C ASP A 146 10.60 -10.52 -5.20
N THR A 147 10.94 -9.40 -5.81
CA THR A 147 10.03 -8.84 -6.77
C THR A 147 10.04 -9.80 -7.98
N LYS A 148 10.25 -9.46 -9.26
CA LYS A 148 10.02 -10.41 -10.38
C LYS A 148 10.57 -11.86 -10.26
N THR A 149 11.74 -12.06 -9.66
CA THR A 149 12.37 -13.39 -9.54
C THR A 149 11.85 -14.21 -8.36
N ILE A 150 11.77 -13.68 -7.13
CA ILE A 150 11.12 -14.42 -6.04
C ILE A 150 9.62 -14.49 -6.36
N MET A 151 9.02 -13.49 -7.03
CA MET A 151 7.68 -13.51 -7.68
C MET A 151 7.46 -14.70 -8.58
N ARG A 152 8.32 -14.90 -9.55
CA ARG A 152 8.24 -16.11 -10.39
C ARG A 152 8.37 -17.40 -9.58
N ARG A 153 9.30 -17.46 -8.62
CA ARG A 153 9.52 -18.64 -7.77
C ARG A 153 8.30 -18.97 -6.92
N CYS A 154 7.74 -17.95 -6.30
CA CYS A 154 6.76 -18.03 -5.25
C CYS A 154 5.36 -18.28 -5.88
N LEU A 155 5.08 -17.76 -7.09
CA LEU A 155 3.95 -18.13 -7.94
C LEU A 155 4.04 -19.57 -8.46
N TYR A 156 5.25 -20.03 -8.79
CA TYR A 156 5.51 -21.42 -9.19
C TYR A 156 5.31 -22.39 -8.01
N ASP A 157 5.91 -22.10 -6.86
CA ASP A 157 5.79 -22.91 -5.64
C ASP A 157 4.35 -22.95 -5.10
N ALA A 158 3.56 -21.91 -5.38
CA ALA A 158 2.11 -21.87 -5.10
C ALA A 158 1.24 -22.58 -6.18
N GLY A 159 1.83 -23.07 -7.28
CA GLY A 159 1.14 -23.90 -8.29
C GLY A 159 0.41 -23.13 -9.40
N LEU A 160 0.76 -21.86 -9.64
CA LEU A 160 -0.05 -20.95 -10.46
C LEU A 160 0.57 -20.65 -11.81
N THR A 161 1.86 -20.93 -11.92
CA THR A 161 2.56 -21.05 -13.18
C THR A 161 3.07 -22.48 -13.32
N LYS A 162 3.05 -23.02 -14.54
CA LYS A 162 3.62 -24.35 -14.83
C LYS A 162 5.15 -24.33 -14.77
N SER A 163 5.76 -23.15 -14.97
CA SER A 163 7.22 -22.96 -15.01
C SER A 163 7.61 -21.54 -14.56
N LEU A 164 8.84 -21.41 -14.05
CA LEU A 164 9.42 -20.13 -13.60
C LEU A 164 9.63 -19.12 -14.75
N GLY A 165 9.77 -19.62 -15.98
CA GLY A 165 10.07 -18.85 -17.18
C GLY A 165 8.85 -18.53 -18.04
N THR A 166 7.62 -18.82 -17.57
CA THR A 166 6.41 -18.60 -18.37
C THR A 166 6.24 -17.14 -18.78
N LEU A 167 5.85 -16.92 -20.04
CA LEU A 167 5.54 -15.60 -20.58
C LEU A 167 4.11 -15.15 -20.26
N ASN A 168 3.27 -16.03 -19.69
CA ASN A 168 1.91 -15.70 -19.26
C ASN A 168 1.89 -14.88 -17.94
N LEU A 169 3.03 -14.79 -17.25
CA LEU A 169 3.20 -13.94 -16.07
C LEU A 169 3.91 -12.65 -16.45
N GLN A 170 3.19 -11.54 -16.28
CA GLN A 170 3.67 -10.20 -16.63
C GLN A 170 3.60 -9.28 -15.41
N PHE A 171 4.59 -8.41 -15.30
CA PHE A 171 4.70 -7.47 -14.18
C PHE A 171 4.58 -6.05 -14.70
N THR A 172 3.59 -5.34 -14.19
CA THR A 172 3.47 -3.89 -14.32
C THR A 172 3.75 -3.22 -12.98
N THR A 173 4.04 -1.93 -13.00
CA THR A 173 4.22 -1.15 -11.77
C THR A 173 2.89 -0.54 -11.33
N GLU A 174 2.66 -0.39 -10.03
CA GLU A 174 1.49 0.33 -9.46
C GLU A 174 1.20 1.67 -10.17
N PRO A 175 2.17 2.58 -10.37
CA PRO A 175 1.92 3.83 -11.11
C PRO A 175 1.62 3.65 -12.61
N GLU A 176 2.04 2.55 -13.23
CA GLU A 176 1.63 2.23 -14.62
C GLU A 176 0.19 1.73 -14.64
N ALA A 177 -0.15 0.76 -13.79
CA ALA A 177 -1.51 0.26 -13.66
C ALA A 177 -2.50 1.38 -13.34
N ALA A 178 -2.20 2.20 -12.33
CA ALA A 178 -3.01 3.34 -11.95
C ALA A 178 -3.21 4.34 -13.11
N ALA A 179 -2.18 4.60 -13.91
CA ALA A 179 -2.28 5.49 -15.06
C ALA A 179 -3.18 4.93 -16.17
N ILE A 180 -3.10 3.63 -16.44
CA ILE A 180 -3.96 2.95 -17.42
C ILE A 180 -5.43 3.05 -16.98
N HIS A 181 -5.71 2.79 -15.70
CA HIS A 181 -7.06 2.91 -15.17
C HIS A 181 -7.60 4.34 -15.23
N CYS A 182 -6.79 5.32 -14.81
CA CYS A 182 -7.16 6.73 -14.91
C CYS A 182 -7.42 7.14 -16.37
N MET A 183 -6.70 6.58 -17.35
CA MET A 183 -6.96 6.85 -18.77
C MET A 183 -8.34 6.41 -19.23
N ASN A 184 -8.81 5.26 -18.76
CA ASN A 184 -10.17 4.82 -19.08
C ASN A 184 -11.23 5.72 -18.44
N VAL A 185 -10.98 6.24 -17.24
CA VAL A 185 -11.82 7.27 -16.59
C VAL A 185 -11.74 8.62 -17.33
N MET A 186 -10.57 9.00 -17.88
CA MET A 186 -10.37 10.24 -18.65
C MET A 186 -11.23 10.34 -19.90
N LYS A 187 -11.64 9.22 -20.51
CA LYS A 187 -12.54 9.22 -21.68
C LYS A 187 -13.88 9.90 -21.35
N GLU A 188 -14.32 9.86 -20.09
CA GLU A 188 -15.52 10.56 -19.61
C GLU A 188 -15.29 12.07 -19.47
N HIS A 189 -14.04 12.52 -19.32
CA HIS A 189 -13.63 13.91 -19.13
C HIS A 189 -13.19 14.64 -20.42
N ARG A 190 -13.30 14.00 -21.60
CA ARG A 190 -13.03 14.59 -22.93
C ARG A 190 -11.63 15.20 -23.10
N LEU A 191 -10.60 14.64 -22.46
CA LEU A 191 -9.22 15.08 -22.68
C LEU A 191 -8.73 14.68 -24.08
N THR A 192 -7.93 15.55 -24.70
CA THR A 192 -7.42 15.37 -26.06
C THR A 192 -5.98 14.86 -26.05
N THR A 193 -5.58 14.23 -27.16
CA THR A 193 -4.19 13.84 -27.41
C THR A 193 -3.23 15.00 -27.15
N GLY A 194 -2.15 14.72 -26.42
CA GLY A 194 -1.15 15.70 -26.00
C GLY A 194 -1.35 16.22 -24.59
N ALA A 195 -2.53 16.04 -23.99
CA ALA A 195 -2.78 16.39 -22.59
C ALA A 195 -1.85 15.60 -21.65
N THR A 196 -1.41 16.24 -20.57
CA THR A 196 -0.70 15.56 -19.48
C THR A 196 -1.56 15.52 -18.23
N TYR A 197 -1.39 14.45 -17.46
CA TYR A 197 -2.11 14.25 -16.22
C TYR A 197 -1.16 13.66 -15.18
N LEU A 198 -1.38 14.05 -13.92
CA LEU A 198 -0.67 13.56 -12.77
C LEU A 198 -1.52 12.49 -12.11
N VAL A 199 -0.92 11.33 -11.83
CA VAL A 199 -1.51 10.32 -10.94
C VAL A 199 -0.79 10.40 -9.62
N VAL A 200 -1.56 10.56 -8.54
CA VAL A 200 -1.09 10.56 -7.16
C VAL A 200 -1.70 9.34 -6.48
N ASP A 201 -0.91 8.27 -6.38
CA ASP A 201 -1.29 7.07 -5.65
C ASP A 201 -0.99 7.27 -4.18
N CYS A 202 -2.03 7.52 -3.39
CA CYS A 202 -1.93 7.64 -1.94
C CYS A 202 -2.31 6.30 -1.31
N GLY A 203 -1.32 5.43 -1.17
CA GLY A 203 -1.46 4.14 -0.50
C GLY A 203 -1.49 4.25 1.03
N GLY A 204 -1.49 3.07 1.67
CA GLY A 204 -1.36 3.00 3.12
C GLY A 204 0.07 3.35 3.58
N GLY A 205 1.07 2.72 2.97
CA GLY A 205 2.47 2.84 3.40
C GLY A 205 3.39 3.67 2.50
N THR A 206 2.97 3.93 1.26
CA THR A 206 3.72 4.70 0.27
C THR A 206 2.78 5.66 -0.46
N VAL A 207 3.36 6.76 -0.95
CA VAL A 207 2.71 7.64 -1.91
C VAL A 207 3.61 7.72 -3.13
N ASP A 208 3.05 7.47 -4.30
CA ASP A 208 3.76 7.43 -5.58
C ASP A 208 3.11 8.39 -6.59
N LEU A 209 3.93 9.15 -7.30
CA LEU A 209 3.51 10.19 -8.24
C LEU A 209 4.12 9.94 -9.61
N THR A 210 3.28 9.98 -10.65
CA THR A 210 3.73 9.87 -12.04
C THR A 210 2.97 10.85 -12.93
N VAL A 211 3.71 11.56 -13.79
CA VAL A 211 3.13 12.41 -14.83
C VAL A 211 3.14 11.66 -16.15
N ARG A 212 1.98 11.58 -16.77
CA ARG A 212 1.75 10.85 -18.01
C ARG A 212 1.23 11.80 -19.08
N LYS A 213 1.55 11.49 -20.33
CA LYS A 213 1.05 12.18 -21.51
C LYS A 213 0.20 11.23 -22.33
N LEU A 214 -0.98 11.68 -22.72
CA LEU A 214 -1.82 10.96 -23.67
C LEU A 214 -1.23 11.13 -25.07
N LEU A 215 -0.74 10.05 -25.68
CA LEU A 215 -0.09 10.06 -27.00
C LEU A 215 -1.07 9.79 -28.13
N SER A 216 -2.11 9.01 -27.86
CA SER A 216 -3.30 8.80 -28.70
C SER A 216 -4.44 8.28 -27.81
N THR A 217 -5.62 8.01 -28.37
CA THR A 217 -6.85 7.63 -27.64
C THR A 217 -6.63 6.57 -26.55
N ASP A 218 -5.71 5.62 -26.77
CA ASP A 218 -5.47 4.48 -25.86
C ASP A 218 -3.97 4.24 -25.58
N ARG A 219 -3.10 5.23 -25.81
CA ARG A 219 -1.64 5.10 -25.61
C ARG A 219 -1.10 6.20 -24.71
N ILE A 220 -0.30 5.81 -23.73
CA ILE A 220 0.29 6.73 -22.74
C ILE A 220 1.81 6.66 -22.74
N GLY A 221 2.44 7.81 -22.52
CA GLY A 221 3.88 7.95 -22.34
C GLY A 221 4.22 8.57 -20.99
N GLU A 222 5.38 8.24 -20.45
CA GLU A 222 5.92 8.86 -19.25
C GLU A 222 6.68 10.15 -19.59
N THR A 223 6.37 11.25 -18.88
CA THR A 223 6.94 12.58 -19.20
C THR A 223 8.05 12.99 -18.24
N THR A 224 7.96 12.57 -16.99
CA THR A 224 8.91 12.94 -15.92
C THR A 224 9.32 11.70 -15.14
N GLU A 225 10.47 11.76 -14.45
CA GLU A 225 10.79 10.75 -13.45
C GLU A 225 9.69 10.67 -12.38
N ARG A 226 9.43 9.45 -11.91
CA ARG A 226 8.50 9.17 -10.81
C ARG A 226 9.07 9.75 -9.51
N SER A 227 8.21 10.31 -8.69
CA SER A 227 8.54 10.66 -7.30
C SER A 227 7.66 9.87 -6.35
N GLY A 228 8.08 9.78 -5.11
CA GLY A 228 7.34 9.07 -4.08
C GLY A 228 8.11 9.05 -2.78
N ASP A 229 7.41 8.71 -1.70
CA ASP A 229 8.00 8.63 -0.37
C ASP A 229 7.21 7.66 0.52
N PHE A 230 7.83 7.28 1.62
CA PHE A 230 7.21 6.56 2.72
C PHE A 230 6.34 7.54 3.53
N CYS A 231 5.11 7.71 3.06
CA CYS A 231 4.00 8.39 3.72
C CYS A 231 2.66 7.77 3.25
N GLY A 232 1.56 8.07 3.92
CA GLY A 232 0.25 7.48 3.60
C GLY A 232 -0.61 7.25 4.84
N GLY A 233 -1.67 6.46 4.68
CA GLY A 233 -2.65 6.22 5.74
C GLY A 233 -2.09 5.60 7.03
N THR A 234 -1.03 4.79 6.97
CA THR A 234 -0.39 4.20 8.16
C THR A 234 0.44 5.21 8.95
N TYR A 235 0.82 6.32 8.34
CA TYR A 235 1.57 7.37 9.04
C TYR A 235 0.65 8.22 9.91
N VAL A 236 -0.64 8.27 9.59
CA VAL A 236 -1.67 8.85 10.48
C VAL A 236 -1.83 7.96 11.72
N ASP A 237 -1.76 6.63 11.53
CA ASP A 237 -1.77 5.66 12.62
C ASP A 237 -0.57 5.85 13.55
N ASP A 238 0.63 6.08 12.98
CA ASP A 238 1.83 6.38 13.74
C ASP A 238 1.70 7.67 14.57
N GLU A 239 1.12 8.74 14.02
CA GLU A 239 0.89 9.99 14.77
C GLU A 239 -0.09 9.79 15.93
N PHE A 240 -1.15 8.99 15.74
CA PHE A 240 -2.04 8.61 16.83
C PHE A 240 -1.32 7.82 17.92
N LEU A 241 -0.50 6.81 17.56
CA LEU A 241 0.28 6.05 18.52
C LEU A 241 1.32 6.91 19.27
N LYS A 242 1.91 7.91 18.60
CA LYS A 242 2.81 8.89 19.24
C LYS A 242 2.06 9.76 20.23
N TYR A 243 0.88 10.27 19.85
CA TYR A 243 0.01 11.02 20.76
C TYR A 243 -0.34 10.18 21.98
N LEU A 244 -0.79 8.94 21.80
CA LEU A 244 -1.11 8.04 22.90
C LEU A 244 0.11 7.83 23.81
N GLY A 245 1.30 7.65 23.24
CA GLY A 245 2.55 7.53 24.00
C GLY A 245 2.94 8.78 24.80
N ASN A 246 2.46 9.96 24.41
CA ASN A 246 2.62 11.18 25.22
C ASN A 246 1.58 11.27 26.34
N VAL A 247 0.41 10.66 26.16
CA VAL A 247 -0.67 10.60 27.18
C VAL A 247 -0.37 9.54 28.24
N VAL A 248 0.02 8.33 27.83
CA VAL A 248 0.15 7.16 28.72
C VAL A 248 1.60 6.86 29.11
N GLY A 249 2.55 7.63 28.58
CA GLY A 249 3.99 7.41 28.73
C GLY A 249 4.57 6.45 27.68
N LYS A 250 5.73 6.85 27.12
CA LYS A 250 6.43 6.09 26.06
C LYS A 250 6.85 4.69 26.50
N SER A 251 7.27 4.54 27.76
CA SER A 251 7.61 3.25 28.35
C SER A 251 6.42 2.28 28.34
N ALA A 252 5.23 2.78 28.70
CA ALA A 252 4.01 1.97 28.70
C ALA A 252 3.65 1.47 27.30
N MET A 253 3.76 2.33 26.29
CA MET A 253 3.54 1.95 24.89
C MET A 253 4.57 0.93 24.39
N ASN A 254 5.85 1.04 24.79
CA ASN A 254 6.87 0.05 24.42
C ASN A 254 6.57 -1.32 25.04
N MET A 255 6.21 -1.35 26.33
CA MET A 255 5.81 -2.59 27.02
C MET A 255 4.57 -3.22 26.39
N LEU A 256 3.59 -2.41 25.98
CA LEU A 256 2.40 -2.88 25.27
C LEU A 256 2.76 -3.47 23.90
N LYS A 257 3.68 -2.85 23.14
CA LYS A 257 4.16 -3.37 21.85
C LYS A 257 4.87 -4.70 21.99
N GLU A 258 5.68 -4.86 23.03
CA GLU A 258 6.44 -6.09 23.28
C GLU A 258 5.57 -7.23 23.76
N LYS A 259 4.64 -6.95 24.69
CA LYS A 259 3.93 -8.00 25.43
C LYS A 259 2.48 -8.19 25.02
N ASN A 260 1.86 -7.23 24.34
CA ASN A 260 0.43 -7.22 24.03
C ASN A 260 0.10 -6.59 22.67
N TYR A 261 0.92 -6.87 21.65
CA TYR A 261 0.76 -6.26 20.32
C TYR A 261 -0.64 -6.46 19.72
N GLY A 262 -1.28 -7.62 19.93
CA GLY A 262 -2.64 -7.84 19.45
C GLY A 262 -3.66 -6.83 20.00
N GLN A 263 -3.48 -6.29 21.21
CA GLN A 263 -4.35 -5.20 21.71
C GLN A 263 -4.05 -3.86 21.04
N ILE A 264 -2.82 -3.63 20.58
CA ILE A 264 -2.50 -2.47 19.72
C ILE A 264 -3.20 -2.65 18.37
N ASN A 265 -3.10 -3.84 17.76
CA ASN A 265 -3.75 -4.11 16.48
C ASN A 265 -5.28 -3.88 16.57
N TYR A 266 -5.95 -4.40 17.60
CA TYR A 266 -7.38 -4.13 17.82
C TYR A 266 -7.67 -2.64 18.06
N MET A 267 -6.90 -1.97 18.93
CA MET A 267 -7.05 -0.54 19.20
C MET A 267 -6.91 0.29 17.92
N MET A 268 -5.99 -0.08 17.03
CA MET A 268 -5.79 0.58 15.75
C MET A 268 -6.95 0.35 14.78
N GLN A 269 -7.58 -0.82 14.79
CA GLN A 269 -8.83 -1.05 14.03
C GLN A 269 -9.96 -0.13 14.52
N GLN A 270 -10.09 0.06 15.84
CA GLN A 270 -11.05 0.99 16.42
C GLN A 270 -10.72 2.45 16.04
N PHE A 271 -9.44 2.82 16.02
CA PHE A 271 -9.02 4.16 15.64
C PHE A 271 -9.33 4.42 14.17
N CYS A 272 -9.02 3.45 13.31
CA CYS A 272 -9.31 3.56 11.88
C CYS A 272 -10.80 3.77 11.61
N SER A 273 -11.64 2.93 12.22
CA SER A 273 -13.10 2.94 12.00
C SER A 273 -13.81 4.14 12.63
N GLN A 274 -13.43 4.54 13.84
CA GLN A 274 -14.15 5.58 14.60
C GLN A 274 -13.57 6.98 14.41
N VAL A 275 -12.28 7.10 14.06
CA VAL A 275 -11.57 8.38 14.00
C VAL A 275 -11.01 8.65 12.60
N LYS A 276 -10.16 7.77 12.07
CA LYS A 276 -9.39 8.06 10.84
C LYS A 276 -10.28 8.14 9.59
N ILE A 277 -11.11 7.13 9.36
CA ILE A 277 -11.94 7.05 8.14
C ILE A 277 -13.03 8.11 8.13
N PRO A 278 -13.76 8.39 9.23
CA PRO A 278 -14.81 9.41 9.24
C PRO A 278 -14.29 10.85 9.17
N PHE A 279 -13.02 11.11 9.49
CA PHE A 279 -12.50 12.48 9.58
C PHE A 279 -12.45 13.20 8.22
N THR A 280 -13.26 14.24 8.09
CA THR A 280 -13.37 15.10 6.90
C THR A 280 -12.43 16.31 6.96
N GLY A 281 -11.98 16.68 8.18
CA GLY A 281 -11.24 17.90 8.44
C GLY A 281 -12.07 19.18 8.39
N GLU A 282 -13.39 19.07 8.24
CA GLU A 282 -14.30 20.18 8.48
C GLU A 282 -14.55 20.30 9.99
N LYS A 283 -14.62 21.53 10.50
CA LYS A 283 -14.82 21.74 11.95
C LYS A 283 -16.29 21.66 12.33
N SER A 284 -17.17 22.03 11.41
CA SER A 284 -18.62 22.13 11.64
C SER A 284 -19.33 20.78 11.74
N ASP A 285 -18.72 19.71 11.22
CA ASP A 285 -19.24 18.34 11.26
C ASP A 285 -18.50 17.45 12.28
N PHE A 286 -17.55 18.02 13.03
CA PHE A 286 -16.72 17.27 13.97
C PHE A 286 -17.24 17.37 15.40
N GLU A 287 -17.56 16.22 15.98
CA GLU A 287 -17.85 16.05 17.41
C GLU A 287 -16.63 15.49 18.12
N THR A 288 -16.35 15.97 19.34
CA THR A 288 -15.27 15.42 20.18
C THR A 288 -15.53 13.94 20.43
N ILE A 289 -14.52 13.11 20.17
CA ILE A 289 -14.63 11.66 20.33
C ILE A 289 -14.07 11.27 21.70
N GLU A 290 -14.92 10.70 22.54
CA GLU A 290 -14.52 10.09 23.81
C GLU A 290 -13.81 8.74 23.54
N TRP A 291 -12.51 8.71 23.84
CA TRP A 291 -11.67 7.56 23.59
C TRP A 291 -11.40 6.77 24.87
N ASP A 292 -12.28 5.79 25.12
CA ASP A 292 -12.13 4.83 26.22
C ASP A 292 -10.94 3.86 25.98
N ILE A 293 -9.85 4.07 26.72
CA ILE A 293 -8.64 3.24 26.67
C ILE A 293 -8.88 1.89 27.34
N ASP A 294 -9.68 1.80 28.42
CA ASP A 294 -9.92 0.52 29.11
C ASP A 294 -10.63 -0.47 28.22
N ARG A 295 -11.62 0.00 27.46
CA ARG A 295 -12.40 -0.84 26.57
C ARG A 295 -11.61 -1.24 25.34
N LYS A 296 -10.84 -0.31 24.77
CA LYS A 296 -10.13 -0.52 23.50
C LYS A 296 -8.76 -1.19 23.69
N CYS A 297 -8.12 -1.03 24.85
CA CYS A 297 -6.81 -1.58 25.16
C CYS A 297 -6.60 -1.80 26.67
N PRO A 298 -7.34 -2.73 27.31
CA PRO A 298 -7.29 -2.92 28.77
C PRO A 298 -5.90 -3.28 29.31
N ALA A 299 -5.06 -3.94 28.51
CA ALA A 299 -3.70 -4.28 28.92
C ALA A 299 -2.81 -3.05 29.12
N LEU A 300 -3.11 -1.92 28.48
CA LEU A 300 -2.31 -0.71 28.63
C LEU A 300 -2.28 -0.22 30.07
N LYS A 301 -3.38 -0.39 30.82
CA LYS A 301 -3.49 0.04 32.22
C LYS A 301 -2.40 -0.51 33.12
N LYS A 302 -1.92 -1.73 32.86
CA LYS A 302 -0.90 -2.38 33.69
C LYS A 302 0.49 -1.79 33.50
N TYR A 303 0.70 -1.02 32.43
CA TYR A 303 2.01 -0.46 32.07
C TYR A 303 2.13 1.05 32.32
N VAL A 304 1.02 1.76 32.49
CA VAL A 304 1.05 3.18 32.86
C VAL A 304 1.37 3.31 34.35
N THR A 305 2.24 4.25 34.66
CA THR A 305 2.77 4.51 36.01
C THR A 305 2.90 6.01 36.24
N GLY A 306 3.03 6.44 37.49
CA GLY A 306 3.28 7.85 37.84
C GLY A 306 2.06 8.75 37.61
N SER A 307 2.31 10.04 37.40
CA SER A 307 1.29 11.07 37.24
C SER A 307 0.29 10.78 36.12
N GLU A 308 0.75 10.16 35.03
CA GLU A 308 -0.07 9.77 33.88
C GLU A 308 -1.13 8.75 34.29
N ARG A 309 -0.77 7.81 35.18
CA ARG A 309 -1.72 6.81 35.70
C ARG A 309 -2.74 7.46 36.62
N ASP A 310 -2.31 8.38 37.48
CA ASP A 310 -3.17 9.05 38.45
C ASP A 310 -4.23 9.87 37.71
N GLN A 311 -3.81 10.71 36.73
CA GLN A 311 -4.71 11.49 35.87
C GLN A 311 -5.69 10.59 35.09
N LEU A 312 -5.18 9.57 34.39
CA LEU A 312 -6.05 8.66 33.63
C LEU A 312 -7.00 7.88 34.52
N SER A 313 -6.67 7.65 35.79
CA SER A 313 -7.58 6.97 36.72
C SER A 313 -8.68 7.89 37.24
N GLU A 314 -8.39 9.19 37.41
CA GLU A 314 -9.40 10.21 37.72
C GLU A 314 -10.37 10.43 36.56
N ASP A 315 -9.87 10.35 35.31
CA ASP A 315 -10.64 10.50 34.08
C ASP A 315 -11.28 9.18 33.58
N ASP A 316 -11.39 8.16 34.44
CA ASP A 316 -11.94 6.82 34.11
C ASP A 316 -11.32 6.16 32.85
N TRP A 317 -10.09 6.54 32.52
CA TRP A 317 -9.32 6.12 31.36
C TRP A 317 -9.93 6.52 30.01
N VAL A 318 -10.74 7.57 30.01
CA VAL A 318 -11.32 8.18 28.81
C VAL A 318 -10.53 9.42 28.45
N ILE A 319 -10.15 9.57 27.17
CA ILE A 319 -9.48 10.78 26.68
C ILE A 319 -10.28 11.43 25.56
N ASP A 320 -10.28 12.76 25.51
CA ASP A 320 -11.00 13.53 24.49
C ASP A 320 -10.16 13.77 23.23
N LEU A 321 -10.58 13.16 22.13
CA LEU A 321 -10.02 13.44 20.80
C LEU A 321 -10.83 14.56 20.14
N ASN A 322 -10.49 15.80 20.49
CA ASN A 322 -11.09 16.98 19.86
C ASN A 322 -10.56 17.21 18.42
N PHE A 323 -11.18 18.14 17.69
CA PHE A 323 -10.85 18.46 16.30
C PHE A 323 -9.36 18.77 16.08
N ARG A 324 -8.76 19.58 16.98
CA ARG A 324 -7.34 19.95 16.85
C ARG A 324 -6.43 18.74 17.06
N THR A 325 -6.77 17.89 18.01
CA THR A 325 -6.05 16.64 18.30
C THR A 325 -6.10 15.71 17.08
N VAL A 326 -7.29 15.40 16.55
CA VAL A 326 -7.41 14.51 15.38
C VAL A 326 -6.72 15.11 14.15
N LYS A 327 -6.91 16.41 13.88
CA LYS A 327 -6.25 17.11 12.79
C LYS A 327 -4.71 17.01 12.87
N SER A 328 -4.14 17.01 14.07
CA SER A 328 -2.69 16.88 14.29
C SER A 328 -2.13 15.53 13.86
N PHE A 329 -2.96 14.48 13.80
CA PHE A 329 -2.55 13.16 13.29
C PHE A 329 -2.37 13.17 11.77
N PHE A 330 -3.17 13.97 11.07
CA PHE A 330 -3.20 14.01 9.62
C PHE A 330 -2.26 15.08 9.03
N ASP A 331 -2.17 16.25 9.66
CA ASP A 331 -1.48 17.41 9.11
C ASP A 331 -0.02 17.12 8.70
N PRO A 332 0.82 16.47 9.52
CA PRO A 332 2.20 16.17 9.13
C PRO A 332 2.28 15.30 7.87
N VAL A 333 1.38 14.30 7.77
CA VAL A 333 1.32 13.35 6.66
C VAL A 333 0.84 14.03 5.38
N ILE A 334 -0.28 14.77 5.46
CA ILE A 334 -0.86 15.48 4.33
C ILE A 334 0.09 16.56 3.84
N ASN A 335 0.72 17.33 4.73
CA ASN A 335 1.67 18.36 4.33
C ASN A 335 2.86 17.79 3.55
N LYS A 336 3.33 16.60 3.93
CA LYS A 336 4.36 15.88 3.17
C LYS A 336 3.88 15.51 1.76
N ILE A 337 2.66 14.99 1.63
CA ILE A 337 2.04 14.67 0.33
C ILE A 337 1.88 15.93 -0.53
N LEU A 338 1.39 17.04 0.04
CA LEU A 338 1.25 18.32 -0.65
C LEU A 338 2.60 18.84 -1.15
N GLY A 339 3.70 18.62 -0.41
CA GLY A 339 5.05 18.97 -0.85
C GLY A 339 5.52 18.11 -2.04
N LEU A 340 5.26 16.81 -2.02
CA LEU A 340 5.59 15.91 -3.14
C LEU A 340 4.84 16.30 -4.43
N ILE A 341 3.54 16.60 -4.31
CA ILE A 341 2.72 17.04 -5.45
C ILE A 341 3.26 18.34 -6.04
N GLU A 342 3.57 19.33 -5.19
CA GLU A 342 4.13 20.61 -5.61
C GLU A 342 5.44 20.43 -6.38
N GLN A 343 6.38 19.68 -5.83
CA GLN A 343 7.66 19.36 -6.50
C GLN A 343 7.47 18.61 -7.82
N GLN A 344 6.45 17.74 -7.93
CA GLN A 344 6.18 17.03 -9.18
C GLN A 344 5.57 17.96 -10.24
N LEU A 345 4.68 18.87 -9.84
CA LEU A 345 4.08 19.85 -10.73
C LEU A 345 5.10 20.90 -11.21
N GLU A 346 6.08 21.28 -10.40
CA GLU A 346 7.19 22.16 -10.83
C GLU A 346 7.99 21.57 -12.01
N LYS A 347 8.08 20.24 -12.10
CA LYS A 347 8.75 19.53 -13.21
C LYS A 347 7.87 19.41 -14.46
N CYS A 348 6.59 19.80 -14.39
CA CYS A 348 5.62 19.68 -15.47
C CYS A 348 4.95 21.02 -15.74
N SER A 349 5.35 21.70 -16.82
CA SER A 349 4.89 23.06 -17.13
C SER A 349 3.40 23.18 -17.50
N ASN A 350 2.70 22.07 -17.82
CA ASN A 350 1.28 22.11 -18.18
C ASN A 350 0.58 20.78 -17.89
N CYS A 351 0.05 20.62 -16.67
CA CYS A 351 -0.68 19.44 -16.22
C CYS A 351 -2.19 19.74 -16.14
N SER A 352 -2.99 19.00 -16.91
CA SER A 352 -4.42 19.30 -17.09
C SER A 352 -5.28 18.75 -15.95
N VAL A 353 -4.96 17.54 -15.48
CA VAL A 353 -5.76 16.82 -14.47
C VAL A 353 -4.85 16.10 -13.48
N MET A 354 -5.23 16.11 -12.20
CA MET A 354 -4.65 15.32 -11.13
C MET A 354 -5.65 14.25 -10.71
N PHE A 355 -5.27 12.98 -10.84
CA PHE A 355 -6.02 11.83 -10.34
C PHE A 355 -5.51 11.40 -8.97
N LEU A 356 -6.43 11.28 -8.00
CA LEU A 356 -6.13 10.73 -6.69
C LEU A 356 -6.59 9.27 -6.63
N VAL A 357 -5.65 8.35 -6.47
CA VAL A 357 -5.90 6.90 -6.39
C VAL A 357 -5.27 6.31 -5.12
N GLY A 358 -5.51 5.03 -4.84
CA GLY A 358 -5.04 4.39 -3.62
C GLY A 358 -5.99 4.58 -2.44
N GLY A 359 -5.81 3.76 -1.40
CA GLY A 359 -6.74 3.72 -0.26
C GLY A 359 -6.79 5.00 0.56
N PHE A 360 -5.66 5.70 0.73
CA PHE A 360 -5.66 6.95 1.49
C PHE A 360 -6.31 8.10 0.71
N SER A 361 -6.44 7.98 -0.62
CA SER A 361 -7.24 8.91 -1.43
C SER A 361 -8.74 8.83 -1.15
N GLU A 362 -9.24 7.85 -0.39
CA GLU A 362 -10.63 7.85 0.11
C GLU A 362 -10.85 8.87 1.24
N SER A 363 -9.78 9.34 1.90
CA SER A 363 -9.86 10.35 2.96
C SER A 363 -10.40 11.67 2.40
N ARG A 364 -11.58 12.07 2.89
CA ARG A 364 -12.17 13.38 2.56
C ARG A 364 -11.26 14.54 2.97
N TYR A 365 -10.57 14.42 4.10
CA TYR A 365 -9.63 15.45 4.52
C TYR A 365 -8.46 15.61 3.55
N LEU A 366 -7.85 14.51 3.10
CA LEU A 366 -6.78 14.56 2.08
C LEU A 366 -7.28 15.21 0.78
N GLN A 367 -8.44 14.76 0.28
CA GLN A 367 -9.05 15.32 -0.93
C GLN A 367 -9.31 16.83 -0.79
N ASN A 368 -9.86 17.28 0.34
CA ASN A 368 -10.16 18.69 0.59
C ASN A 368 -8.88 19.53 0.64
N ARG A 369 -7.84 19.05 1.34
CA ARG A 369 -6.55 19.76 1.43
C ARG A 369 -5.84 19.88 0.07
N ILE A 370 -5.91 18.83 -0.76
CA ILE A 370 -5.38 18.85 -2.13
C ILE A 370 -6.19 19.82 -3.01
N LYS A 371 -7.53 19.79 -2.94
CA LYS A 371 -8.40 20.72 -3.67
C LYS A 371 -8.17 22.18 -3.27
N GLN A 372 -8.03 22.45 -1.97
CA GLN A 372 -7.71 23.79 -1.48
C GLN A 372 -6.37 24.30 -2.01
N LYS A 373 -5.33 23.46 -2.00
CA LYS A 373 -3.98 23.87 -2.43
C LYS A 373 -3.85 23.99 -3.95
N PHE A 374 -4.42 23.07 -4.73
CA PHE A 374 -4.13 22.94 -6.16
C PHE A 374 -5.33 23.17 -7.09
N GLY A 375 -6.56 23.14 -6.59
CA GLY A 375 -7.78 23.13 -7.41
C GLY A 375 -8.03 24.39 -8.24
N HIS A 376 -7.27 25.47 -7.99
CA HIS A 376 -7.30 26.68 -8.80
C HIS A 376 -6.43 26.58 -10.06
N ASN A 377 -5.43 25.69 -10.08
CA ASN A 377 -4.47 25.54 -11.19
C ASN A 377 -4.69 24.27 -12.02
N ILE A 378 -5.22 23.21 -11.40
CA ILE A 378 -5.37 21.89 -12.00
C ILE A 378 -6.70 21.27 -11.63
N SER A 379 -7.36 20.61 -12.58
CA SER A 379 -8.58 19.87 -12.31
C SER A 379 -8.27 18.63 -11.45
N ILE A 380 -9.02 18.39 -10.39
CA ILE A 380 -8.77 17.28 -9.47
C ILE A 380 -9.90 16.26 -9.59
N ALA A 381 -9.53 15.04 -9.97
CA ALA A 381 -10.43 13.92 -10.16
C ALA A 381 -10.09 12.79 -9.18
N VAL A 382 -11.12 12.12 -8.68
CA VAL A 382 -10.99 10.91 -7.86
C VAL A 382 -11.85 9.85 -8.54
N PRO A 383 -11.30 8.72 -8.99
CA PRO A 383 -12.10 7.64 -9.55
C PRO A 383 -13.16 7.17 -8.54
N PRO A 384 -14.28 6.58 -8.98
CA PRO A 384 -15.34 6.11 -8.08
C PRO A 384 -14.85 5.15 -6.98
N HIS A 385 -13.85 4.31 -7.31
CA HIS A 385 -13.22 3.38 -6.38
C HIS A 385 -11.69 3.55 -6.43
N PRO A 386 -11.12 4.58 -5.78
CA PRO A 386 -9.69 4.88 -5.89
C PRO A 386 -8.82 3.76 -5.32
N LEU A 387 -9.32 3.03 -4.31
CA LEU A 387 -8.68 1.83 -3.75
C LEU A 387 -8.50 0.71 -4.80
N ALA A 388 -9.42 0.60 -5.76
CA ALA A 388 -9.43 -0.46 -6.78
C ALA A 388 -8.70 -0.05 -8.08
N ALA A 389 -8.21 1.18 -8.19
CA ALA A 389 -7.64 1.69 -9.44
C ALA A 389 -6.43 0.87 -9.92
N ILE A 390 -5.53 0.50 -9.01
CA ILE A 390 -4.32 -0.27 -9.33
C ILE A 390 -4.70 -1.67 -9.81
N VAL A 391 -5.56 -2.37 -9.05
CA VAL A 391 -5.94 -3.75 -9.39
C VAL A 391 -6.73 -3.82 -10.70
N SER A 392 -7.59 -2.85 -10.98
CA SER A 392 -8.27 -2.74 -12.28
C SER A 392 -7.26 -2.47 -13.39
N GLY A 393 -6.39 -1.48 -13.21
CA GLY A 393 -5.35 -1.12 -14.17
C GLY A 393 -4.35 -2.24 -14.48
N ALA A 394 -4.09 -3.14 -13.53
CA ALA A 394 -3.25 -4.31 -13.75
C ALA A 394 -3.91 -5.31 -14.71
N CYS A 395 -5.23 -5.52 -14.60
CA CYS A 395 -5.98 -6.34 -15.55
C CYS A 395 -6.10 -5.66 -16.92
N GLU A 396 -6.34 -4.34 -16.94
CA GLU A 396 -6.33 -3.54 -18.18
C GLU A 396 -5.00 -3.65 -18.92
N TYR A 397 -3.88 -3.59 -18.20
CA TYR A 397 -2.55 -3.81 -18.76
C TYR A 397 -2.39 -5.20 -19.37
N GLY A 398 -2.84 -6.25 -18.70
CA GLY A 398 -2.75 -7.61 -19.21
C GLY A 398 -3.60 -7.86 -20.46
N LEU A 399 -4.69 -7.10 -20.65
CA LEU A 399 -5.54 -7.14 -21.83
C LEU A 399 -4.93 -6.42 -23.05
N ASP A 400 -4.12 -5.37 -22.82
CA ASP A 400 -3.40 -4.63 -23.85
C ASP A 400 -2.05 -4.13 -23.31
N MET A 401 -1.02 -4.98 -23.42
CA MET A 401 0.31 -4.66 -22.89
C MET A 401 1.03 -3.54 -23.65
N ASP A 402 0.52 -3.16 -24.84
CA ASP A 402 1.06 -2.09 -25.67
C ASP A 402 0.54 -0.70 -25.26
N THR A 403 -0.34 -0.61 -24.26
CA THR A 403 -0.90 0.68 -23.78
C THR A 403 0.18 1.66 -23.32
N VAL A 404 1.25 1.17 -22.70
CA VAL A 404 2.39 2.00 -22.26
C VAL A 404 3.48 1.95 -23.33
N THR A 405 3.58 3.01 -24.15
CA THR A 405 4.50 3.01 -25.31
C THR A 405 5.88 3.53 -24.99
N THR A 406 6.01 4.43 -24.01
CA THR A 406 7.31 5.00 -23.62
C THR A 406 7.46 5.05 -22.10
N ARG A 407 8.66 4.70 -21.63
CA ARG A 407 9.05 4.68 -20.20
C ARG A 407 10.29 5.54 -20.01
N VAL A 408 10.39 6.17 -18.83
CA VAL A 408 11.61 6.87 -18.41
C VAL A 408 12.36 5.97 -17.43
N LEU A 409 13.61 5.61 -17.75
CA LEU A 409 14.43 4.81 -16.84
C LEU A 409 14.90 5.67 -15.67
N LYS A 410 14.76 5.13 -14.46
CA LYS A 410 15.22 5.77 -13.22
C LYS A 410 16.75 5.82 -13.11
N TRP A 411 17.45 4.88 -13.75
CA TRP A 411 18.89 4.72 -13.63
C TRP A 411 19.53 4.67 -15.01
N THR A 412 20.72 5.25 -15.11
CA THR A 412 21.62 5.00 -16.24
C THR A 412 22.26 3.64 -16.06
N TYR A 413 22.15 2.78 -17.06
CA TYR A 413 22.81 1.48 -17.08
C TYR A 413 24.09 1.59 -17.91
N GLY A 414 25.18 1.02 -17.40
CA GLY A 414 26.47 1.03 -18.07
C GLY A 414 27.42 -0.01 -17.50
N VAL A 415 28.48 -0.29 -18.23
CA VAL A 415 29.58 -1.14 -17.79
C VAL A 415 30.85 -0.29 -17.66
N ARG A 416 31.67 -0.58 -16.65
CA ARG A 416 32.98 0.05 -16.55
C ARG A 416 33.90 -0.60 -17.58
N ILE A 417 34.38 0.20 -18.53
CA ILE A 417 35.39 -0.23 -19.50
C ILE A 417 36.74 0.37 -19.14
N SER A 418 37.81 -0.38 -19.39
CA SER A 418 39.19 0.08 -19.39
C SER A 418 39.84 -0.49 -20.64
N SER A 419 40.05 0.34 -21.66
CA SER A 419 40.77 -0.06 -22.87
C SER A 419 42.27 0.09 -22.65
N GLU A 420 43.06 -0.87 -23.16
CA GLU A 420 44.51 -0.69 -23.25
C GLU A 420 44.83 0.49 -24.18
N TRP A 421 45.78 1.32 -23.75
CA TRP A 421 46.25 2.43 -24.57
C TRP A 421 47.17 1.88 -25.66
N VAL A 422 46.68 1.87 -26.91
CA VAL A 422 47.51 1.54 -28.07
C VAL A 422 48.07 2.85 -28.62
N SER A 423 49.35 3.13 -28.35
CA SER A 423 50.05 4.24 -29.00
C SER A 423 50.21 3.93 -30.49
N VAL A 424 49.57 4.72 -31.34
CA VAL A 424 49.87 4.71 -32.79
C VAL A 424 51.21 5.44 -32.94
N ILE A 425 52.27 4.68 -33.19
CA ILE A 425 53.58 5.20 -33.63
C ILE A 425 53.56 5.24 -35.15
#